data_AF-A0A660TRL2-F1
#
_entry.id   AF-A0A660TRL2-F1
#
_cell.length_a   1.000
_cell.length_b   1.000
_cell.length_c   1.000
_cell.angle_alpha   90.00
_cell.angle_beta   90.00
_cell.angle_gamma   90.00
#
_symmetry.space_group_name_H-M   'P 1'
#
loop_
_entity.id
_entity.type
_entity.pdbx_description
1 polymer ?
#
loop_
_entity_poly.entity_id
_entity_poly.type
_entity_poly.pdbx_seq_one_letter_code
_entity_poly.pdbx_strand_id
1 'polypeptide(L)'
;MNQIYQKNLRLLEDINPGIKQKILNTDYSNKIEYISDPFPNIKIDKKTLHSRINPITEAENLIKNINVDKIEETVFLFLGLGMGYHIKLFIERFGNRIKSDHIIVIEKKSIILKLLIENLDASFLKNVTLFLDEEAKTLENYFSSIDLIEFGGYRVIKLPEAVGLASNYYLSIERIFKDILSSKLSDIITRFSFETLWLRNAIKNIPNLLYSSPINSLKGLGQYSSALVVGAGPSLLDQLGIIKPLSEKLFVISVDTSLPVLLKSGIKPDIVVTLDGQFHSLFDFTYLFTNKDINSKMPVLVYDLFAHPGIIKAFKLNSFFTGSLNVLKNSEGNQTYIDNPIIHQIKNRVLNFDSLPCGGSVLTTGLELALYMNFSKVILVGADLSYTSYKTHVNSSPLYSNALILTNRLSTITSKSVEIISKRKIFSLKSIKSKDVLTDYVLVNYKNWTEDQNRYSENIINASEDGVRISNLKYTTLEKILEKLLPAKPKIKKSKKLVSKEVLHEFLSGLRNDMNSLINLIEKKNFTFENAYKTAPYLYYILLESKKVLGEKNKIENYLYNLAVYLKKIIKKSLYHLNR
;
A
#
# COMPACT_ATOMS: atom_id res chain seq x y z
N MET A 1 -6.34 54.60 -5.47
CA MET A 1 -6.17 53.14 -5.60
C MET A 1 -6.87 52.49 -4.41
N ASN A 2 -7.78 51.53 -4.63
CA ASN A 2 -8.65 50.98 -3.58
C ASN A 2 -7.81 50.35 -2.44
N GLN A 3 -8.03 50.78 -1.19
CA GLN A 3 -7.27 50.27 -0.03
C GLN A 3 -7.44 48.76 0.15
N ILE A 4 -8.60 48.20 -0.22
CA ILE A 4 -8.87 46.75 -0.11
C ILE A 4 -8.04 45.94 -1.11
N TYR A 5 -7.87 46.46 -2.33
CA TYR A 5 -7.10 45.81 -3.38
C TYR A 5 -5.62 45.68 -3.00
N GLN A 6 -5.04 46.76 -2.47
CA GLN A 6 -3.65 46.74 -2.01
C GLN A 6 -3.43 45.78 -0.82
N LYS A 7 -4.39 45.73 0.12
CA LYS A 7 -4.38 44.77 1.23
C LYS A 7 -4.40 43.33 0.70
N ASN A 8 -5.32 43.01 -0.20
CA ASN A 8 -5.47 41.66 -0.76
C ASN A 8 -4.28 41.26 -1.65
N LEU A 9 -3.70 42.20 -2.40
CA LEU A 9 -2.55 41.92 -3.26
C LEU A 9 -1.31 41.53 -2.44
N ARG A 10 -1.06 42.20 -1.31
CA ARG A 10 -0.02 41.81 -0.34
C ARG A 10 -0.29 40.44 0.26
N LEU A 11 -1.55 40.15 0.58
CA LEU A 11 -1.96 38.86 1.11
C LEU A 11 -1.71 37.70 0.12
N LEU A 12 -1.94 37.92 -1.18
CA LEU A 12 -1.64 36.91 -2.21
C LEU A 12 -0.14 36.67 -2.37
N GLU A 13 0.70 37.69 -2.17
CA GLU A 13 2.16 37.57 -2.18
C GLU A 13 2.66 36.64 -1.06
N ASP A 14 2.08 36.76 0.13
CA ASP A 14 2.39 35.90 1.28
C ASP A 14 1.95 34.44 1.06
N ILE A 15 0.86 34.21 0.31
CA ILE A 15 0.29 32.87 0.07
C ILE A 15 1.02 32.17 -1.09
N ASN A 16 1.12 32.82 -2.24
CA ASN A 16 1.76 32.27 -3.44
C ASN A 16 2.13 33.40 -4.42
N PRO A 17 3.42 33.73 -4.56
CA PRO A 17 3.90 34.76 -5.49
C PRO A 17 3.48 34.54 -6.95
N GLY A 18 3.35 33.28 -7.39
CA GLY A 18 2.91 32.94 -8.74
C GLY A 18 1.45 33.32 -9.03
N ILE A 19 0.57 33.26 -8.01
CA ILE A 19 -0.82 33.70 -8.13
C ILE A 19 -0.91 35.21 -8.35
N LYS A 20 -0.11 36.00 -7.62
CA LYS A 20 -0.04 37.46 -7.80
C LYS A 20 0.32 37.82 -9.24
N GLN A 21 1.33 37.16 -9.81
CA GLN A 21 1.75 37.41 -11.19
C GLN A 21 0.67 37.03 -12.22
N LYS A 22 -0.01 35.89 -12.03
CA LYS A 22 -1.17 35.49 -12.85
C LYS A 22 -2.28 36.55 -12.84
N ILE A 23 -2.57 37.13 -11.67
CA ILE A 23 -3.63 38.15 -11.52
C ILE A 23 -3.26 39.48 -12.17
N LEU A 24 -2.00 39.92 -12.02
CA LEU A 24 -1.51 41.15 -12.66
C LEU A 24 -1.58 41.08 -14.19
N ASN A 25 -1.35 39.89 -14.76
CA ASN A 25 -1.42 39.63 -16.19
C ASN A 25 -2.82 39.26 -16.70
N THR A 26 -3.85 39.27 -15.83
CA THR A 26 -5.21 38.92 -16.23
C THR A 26 -5.93 40.14 -16.81
N ASP A 27 -6.25 40.06 -18.10
CA ASP A 27 -7.04 41.08 -18.78
C ASP A 27 -8.54 40.98 -18.47
N TYR A 28 -9.21 42.13 -18.40
CA TYR A 28 -10.66 42.15 -18.30
C TYR A 28 -11.28 41.75 -19.64
N SER A 29 -12.14 40.74 -19.60
CA SER A 29 -13.03 40.44 -20.72
C SER A 29 -14.28 41.31 -20.64
N ASN A 30 -14.71 41.89 -21.76
CA ASN A 30 -15.96 42.66 -21.87
C ASN A 30 -17.24 41.85 -21.55
N LYS A 31 -17.13 40.57 -21.20
CA LYS A 31 -18.24 39.65 -20.89
C LYS A 31 -18.41 39.35 -19.40
N ILE A 32 -17.52 39.88 -18.55
CA ILE A 32 -17.49 39.60 -17.10
C ILE A 32 -17.55 40.92 -16.34
N GLU A 33 -18.62 41.12 -15.59
CA GLU A 33 -18.94 42.37 -14.90
C GLU A 33 -19.11 42.13 -13.40
N TYR A 34 -18.60 43.05 -12.59
CA TYR A 34 -18.93 43.10 -11.16
C TYR A 34 -20.25 43.84 -10.95
N ILE A 35 -21.09 43.34 -10.03
CA ILE A 35 -22.34 43.97 -9.63
C ILE A 35 -22.30 44.19 -8.13
N SER A 36 -22.51 45.41 -7.64
CA SER A 36 -22.54 45.74 -6.21
C SER A 36 -23.89 45.46 -5.54
N ASP A 37 -24.99 45.65 -6.26
CA ASP A 37 -26.36 45.68 -5.72
C ASP A 37 -27.25 44.56 -6.29
N PRO A 38 -28.15 43.94 -5.50
CA PRO A 38 -28.34 44.12 -4.05
C PRO A 38 -27.26 43.46 -3.19
N PHE A 39 -26.41 42.62 -3.80
CA PHE A 39 -25.24 42.01 -3.17
C PHE A 39 -24.09 41.89 -4.18
N PRO A 40 -22.82 41.99 -3.72
CA PRO A 40 -21.65 41.79 -4.58
C PRO A 40 -21.70 40.47 -5.36
N ASN A 41 -21.61 40.55 -6.68
CA ASN A 41 -21.73 39.39 -7.56
C ASN A 41 -20.90 39.60 -8.83
N ILE A 42 -20.72 38.51 -9.59
CA ILE A 42 -20.08 38.56 -10.90
C ILE A 42 -21.11 38.08 -11.92
N LYS A 43 -21.33 38.87 -12.95
CA LYS A 43 -22.17 38.50 -14.09
C LYS A 43 -21.27 38.12 -15.26
N ILE A 44 -21.51 36.93 -15.80
CA ILE A 44 -20.82 36.39 -16.95
C ILE A 44 -21.86 36.18 -18.05
N ASP A 45 -21.71 36.93 -19.13
CA ASP A 45 -22.72 37.11 -20.20
C ASP A 45 -24.08 37.60 -19.64
N LYS A 46 -25.00 36.67 -19.34
CA LYS A 46 -26.36 36.95 -18.83
C LYS A 46 -26.66 36.27 -17.49
N LYS A 47 -25.71 35.52 -16.93
CA LYS A 47 -25.89 34.75 -15.69
C LYS A 47 -25.00 35.31 -14.59
N THR A 48 -25.50 35.32 -13.36
CA THR A 48 -24.72 35.67 -12.17
C THR A 48 -24.01 34.43 -11.63
N LEU A 49 -22.84 34.58 -11.00
CA LEU A 49 -22.09 33.50 -10.36
C LEU A 49 -22.69 33.03 -9.03
N HIS A 50 -23.49 33.89 -8.41
CA HIS A 50 -24.24 33.57 -7.20
C HIS A 50 -25.72 33.88 -7.38
N SER A 51 -26.54 33.33 -6.48
CA SER A 51 -27.94 33.70 -6.29
C SER A 51 -28.15 35.22 -6.32
N ARG A 52 -29.08 35.67 -7.16
CA ARG A 52 -29.49 37.09 -7.27
C ARG A 52 -30.26 37.57 -6.04
N ILE A 53 -30.87 36.65 -5.31
CA ILE A 53 -31.75 36.94 -4.17
C ILE A 53 -30.90 37.13 -2.91
N ASN A 54 -30.06 36.14 -2.59
CA ASN A 54 -29.15 36.22 -1.45
C ASN A 54 -28.00 35.20 -1.59
N PRO A 55 -26.75 35.64 -1.84
CA PRO A 55 -25.60 34.75 -1.96
C PRO A 55 -25.17 34.11 -0.64
N ILE A 56 -25.53 34.69 0.51
CA ILE A 56 -25.25 34.10 1.84
C ILE A 56 -26.13 32.89 2.09
N THR A 57 -27.42 32.95 1.74
CA THR A 57 -28.33 31.80 1.87
C THR A 57 -27.91 30.65 0.93
N GLU A 58 -27.38 30.95 -0.25
CA GLU A 58 -26.76 29.96 -1.13
C GLU A 58 -25.56 29.30 -0.45
N ALA A 59 -24.64 30.10 0.09
CA ALA A 59 -23.48 29.62 0.84
C ALA A 59 -23.88 28.71 2.01
N GLU A 60 -24.88 29.10 2.81
CA GLU A 60 -25.43 28.29 3.89
C GLU A 60 -25.96 26.95 3.39
N ASN A 61 -26.71 26.96 2.29
CA ASN A 61 -27.26 25.74 1.70
C ASN A 61 -26.18 24.79 1.18
N LEU A 62 -25.05 25.31 0.69
CA LEU A 62 -23.93 24.50 0.24
C LEU A 62 -23.22 23.77 1.39
N ILE A 63 -23.23 24.36 2.59
CA ILE A 63 -22.51 23.81 3.76
C ILE A 63 -23.41 23.22 4.84
N LYS A 64 -24.75 23.36 4.76
CA LYS A 64 -25.68 22.93 5.82
C LYS A 64 -25.62 21.44 6.15
N ASN A 65 -25.30 20.61 5.17
CA ASN A 65 -25.23 19.16 5.32
C ASN A 65 -23.82 18.68 5.74
N ILE A 66 -22.91 19.60 6.04
CA ILE A 66 -21.59 19.28 6.59
C ILE A 66 -21.77 19.02 8.08
N ASN A 67 -22.25 17.82 8.40
CA ASN A 67 -22.31 17.30 9.76
C ASN A 67 -21.20 16.26 9.88
N VAL A 68 -20.02 16.69 10.35
CA VAL A 68 -18.82 15.84 10.34
C VAL A 68 -18.28 15.72 11.76
N ASP A 69 -18.48 14.54 12.36
CA ASP A 69 -17.95 14.18 13.69
C ASP A 69 -16.40 14.18 13.73
N LYS A 70 -15.74 14.17 12.56
CA LYS A 70 -14.28 14.12 12.33
C LYS A 70 -13.83 15.16 11.30
N ILE A 71 -14.28 16.40 11.50
CA ILE A 71 -14.02 17.47 10.52
C ILE A 71 -12.53 17.77 10.31
N GLU A 72 -11.73 17.54 11.34
CA GLU A 72 -10.28 17.79 11.43
C GLU A 72 -9.49 16.83 10.50
N GLU A 73 -10.05 15.64 10.27
CA GLU A 73 -9.49 14.56 9.46
C GLU A 73 -10.02 14.57 8.01
N THR A 74 -10.87 15.55 7.65
CA THR A 74 -11.56 15.57 6.35
C THR A 74 -10.90 16.56 5.38
N VAL A 75 -10.65 16.14 4.14
CA VAL A 75 -10.20 17.03 3.06
C VAL A 75 -11.41 17.60 2.32
N PHE A 76 -11.47 18.92 2.21
CA PHE A 76 -12.54 19.67 1.56
C PHE A 76 -12.06 20.22 0.22
N LEU A 77 -12.74 19.82 -0.86
CA LEU A 77 -12.49 20.34 -2.20
C LEU A 77 -13.62 21.29 -2.61
N PHE A 78 -13.30 22.56 -2.79
CA PHE A 78 -14.18 23.59 -3.31
C PHE A 78 -13.95 23.76 -4.81
N LEU A 79 -15.00 23.54 -5.60
CA LEU A 79 -15.00 23.73 -7.05
C LEU A 79 -15.75 25.03 -7.38
N GLY A 80 -14.98 26.04 -7.80
CA GLY A 80 -15.44 27.40 -8.05
C GLY A 80 -15.25 28.32 -6.85
N LEU A 81 -14.51 29.41 -7.05
CA LEU A 81 -14.27 30.43 -6.01
C LEU A 81 -15.45 31.40 -5.91
N GLY A 82 -15.92 31.90 -7.06
CA GLY A 82 -16.89 32.99 -7.13
C GLY A 82 -16.42 34.21 -6.31
N MET A 83 -17.34 34.80 -5.55
CA MET A 83 -17.07 35.86 -4.58
C MET A 83 -16.72 35.33 -3.17
N GLY A 84 -16.43 34.03 -3.05
CA GLY A 84 -15.88 33.45 -1.81
C GLY A 84 -16.85 33.29 -0.65
N TYR A 85 -18.14 33.62 -0.78
CA TYR A 85 -19.13 33.56 0.30
C TYR A 85 -19.17 32.22 1.04
N HIS A 86 -19.25 31.13 0.28
CA HIS A 86 -19.36 29.77 0.82
C HIS A 86 -18.07 29.28 1.47
N ILE A 87 -16.90 29.69 0.95
CA ILE A 87 -15.58 29.36 1.52
C ILE A 87 -15.35 30.16 2.80
N LYS A 88 -15.63 31.46 2.77
CA LYS A 88 -15.53 32.34 3.94
C LYS A 88 -16.40 31.83 5.09
N LEU A 89 -17.68 31.56 4.80
CA LEU A 89 -18.61 31.02 5.80
C LEU A 89 -18.16 29.65 6.35
N PHE A 90 -17.58 28.80 5.50
CA PHE A 90 -17.02 27.52 5.91
C PHE A 90 -15.85 27.69 6.88
N ILE A 91 -14.91 28.59 6.56
CA ILE A 91 -13.74 28.88 7.41
C ILE A 91 -14.16 29.51 8.74
N GLU A 92 -15.14 30.43 8.73
CA GLU A 92 -15.67 31.03 9.96
C GLU A 92 -16.32 29.98 10.89
N ARG A 93 -17.00 28.97 10.32
CA ARG A 93 -17.64 27.91 11.10
C ARG A 93 -16.68 26.81 11.54
N PHE A 94 -15.70 26.46 10.71
CA PHE A 94 -14.94 25.22 10.88
C PHE A 94 -13.41 25.38 10.78
N GLY A 95 -12.91 26.49 10.26
CA GLY A 95 -11.50 26.68 9.87
C GLY A 95 -10.51 26.47 11.02
N ASN A 96 -10.86 26.82 12.26
CA ASN A 96 -9.98 26.62 13.42
C ASN A 96 -9.71 25.14 13.76
N ARG A 97 -10.48 24.22 13.18
CA ARG A 97 -10.39 22.78 13.44
C ARG A 97 -9.75 22.01 12.29
N ILE A 98 -9.47 22.68 11.17
CA ILE A 98 -9.04 22.04 9.92
C ILE A 98 -7.69 22.65 9.54
N LYS A 99 -6.73 21.82 9.14
CA LYS A 99 -5.46 22.31 8.59
C LYS A 99 -5.71 23.02 7.26
N SER A 100 -4.98 24.10 6.98
CA SER A 100 -5.21 24.92 5.78
C SER A 100 -4.95 24.16 4.46
N ASP A 101 -4.08 23.16 4.48
CA ASP A 101 -3.81 22.23 3.37
C ASP A 101 -4.94 21.21 3.13
N HIS A 102 -5.85 21.03 4.08
CA HIS A 102 -7.06 20.22 3.91
C HIS A 102 -8.22 21.01 3.27
N ILE A 103 -8.08 22.32 3.06
CA ILE A 103 -9.09 23.15 2.40
C ILE A 103 -8.56 23.57 1.03
N ILE A 104 -8.99 22.86 -0.02
CA ILE A 104 -8.49 23.06 -1.38
C ILE A 104 -9.54 23.80 -2.20
N VAL A 105 -9.16 24.90 -2.83
CA VAL A 105 -10.04 25.73 -3.67
C VAL A 105 -9.51 25.74 -5.10
N ILE A 106 -10.39 25.46 -6.07
CA ILE A 106 -10.03 25.42 -7.48
C ILE A 106 -10.91 26.40 -8.26
N GLU A 107 -10.27 27.33 -8.96
CA GLU A 107 -10.93 28.28 -9.85
C GLU A 107 -10.31 28.23 -11.25
N LYS A 108 -11.15 28.08 -12.28
CA LYS A 108 -10.68 28.00 -13.69
C LYS A 108 -10.37 29.37 -14.26
N LYS A 109 -11.13 30.41 -13.90
CA LYS A 109 -11.01 31.73 -14.54
C LYS A 109 -10.36 32.72 -13.57
N SER A 110 -9.09 33.05 -13.80
CA SER A 110 -8.31 34.00 -12.97
C SER A 110 -8.98 35.35 -12.74
N ILE A 111 -9.77 35.82 -13.71
CA ILE A 111 -10.55 37.06 -13.62
C ILE A 111 -11.55 37.07 -12.45
N ILE A 112 -12.06 35.90 -12.02
CA ILE A 112 -12.96 35.79 -10.87
C ILE A 112 -12.23 36.16 -9.58
N LEU A 113 -11.00 35.66 -9.39
CA LEU A 113 -10.17 36.07 -8.25
C LEU A 113 -9.82 37.56 -8.33
N LYS A 114 -9.50 38.08 -9.52
CA LYS A 114 -9.19 39.50 -9.71
C LYS A 114 -10.34 40.39 -9.23
N LEU A 115 -11.56 40.08 -9.66
CA LEU A 115 -12.76 40.80 -9.24
C LEU A 115 -13.06 40.66 -7.75
N LEU A 116 -12.80 39.49 -7.15
CA LEU A 116 -12.90 39.31 -5.70
C LEU A 116 -11.96 40.28 -4.96
N ILE A 117 -10.66 40.26 -5.28
CA ILE A 117 -9.66 41.01 -4.52
C ILE A 117 -9.77 42.52 -4.68
N GLU A 118 -10.38 43.00 -5.77
CA GLU A 118 -10.59 44.43 -6.01
C GLU A 118 -11.77 45.00 -5.23
N ASN A 119 -12.74 44.16 -4.88
CA ASN A 119 -14.04 44.61 -4.39
C ASN A 119 -14.38 44.09 -2.98
N LEU A 120 -13.79 42.97 -2.54
CA LEU A 120 -14.11 42.32 -1.27
C LEU A 120 -12.87 41.94 -0.48
N ASP A 121 -13.01 41.76 0.84
CA ASP A 121 -11.92 41.29 1.69
C ASP A 121 -11.64 39.80 1.47
N ALA A 122 -10.46 39.48 0.94
CA ALA A 122 -10.06 38.12 0.59
C ALA A 122 -9.20 37.46 1.69
N SER A 123 -9.26 37.98 2.92
CA SER A 123 -8.41 37.53 4.04
C SER A 123 -8.55 36.03 4.37
N PHE A 124 -9.70 35.44 4.07
CA PHE A 124 -9.96 34.02 4.27
C PHE A 124 -9.06 33.11 3.41
N LEU A 125 -8.50 33.61 2.31
CA LEU A 125 -7.62 32.83 1.43
C LEU A 125 -6.32 32.38 2.12
N LYS A 126 -5.92 33.01 3.23
CA LYS A 126 -4.75 32.57 4.03
C LYS A 126 -4.90 31.16 4.60
N ASN A 127 -6.13 30.69 4.75
CA ASN A 127 -6.44 29.40 5.38
C ASN A 127 -6.80 28.31 4.36
N VAL A 128 -6.52 28.52 3.06
CA VAL A 128 -6.84 27.56 2.00
C VAL A 128 -5.66 27.37 1.06
N THR A 129 -5.60 26.21 0.42
CA THR A 129 -4.74 25.99 -0.75
C THR A 129 -5.51 26.34 -2.01
N LEU A 130 -5.13 27.44 -2.67
CA LEU A 130 -5.79 27.95 -3.87
C LEU A 130 -5.05 27.55 -5.15
N PHE A 131 -5.77 26.97 -6.11
CA PHE A 131 -5.28 26.69 -7.45
C PHE A 131 -6.07 27.50 -8.50
N LEU A 132 -5.34 28.19 -9.37
CA LEU A 132 -5.90 29.08 -10.39
C LEU A 132 -5.49 28.65 -11.78
N ASP A 133 -6.50 28.25 -12.57
CA ASP A 133 -6.34 27.85 -13.97
C ASP A 133 -5.22 26.82 -14.16
N GLU A 134 -5.13 25.86 -13.24
CA GLU A 134 -4.09 24.84 -13.28
C GLU A 134 -4.45 23.68 -14.21
N GLU A 135 -3.44 23.09 -14.82
CA GLU A 135 -3.63 21.88 -15.60
C GLU A 135 -3.99 20.69 -14.68
N ALA A 136 -4.78 19.77 -15.23
CA ALA A 136 -5.20 18.57 -14.52
C ALA A 136 -4.01 17.75 -13.98
N LYS A 137 -2.87 17.75 -14.69
CA LYS A 137 -1.67 17.02 -14.28
C LYS A 137 -1.02 17.62 -13.03
N THR A 138 -0.98 18.94 -12.91
CA THR A 138 -0.47 19.63 -11.72
C THR A 138 -1.31 19.28 -10.50
N LEU A 139 -2.65 19.30 -10.65
CA LEU A 139 -3.58 18.95 -9.59
C LEU A 139 -3.49 17.47 -9.21
N GLU A 140 -3.34 16.57 -10.18
CA GLU A 140 -3.12 15.13 -9.94
C GLU A 140 -1.88 14.88 -9.06
N ASN A 141 -0.77 15.57 -9.37
CA ASN A 141 0.46 15.46 -8.58
C ASN A 141 0.25 15.97 -7.15
N TYR A 142 -0.43 17.10 -6.98
CA TYR A 142 -0.73 17.65 -5.67
C TYR A 142 -1.65 16.73 -4.83
N PHE A 143 -2.74 16.23 -5.40
CA PHE A 143 -3.61 15.27 -4.70
C PHE A 143 -2.85 13.99 -4.30
N SER A 144 -1.89 13.59 -5.13
CA SER A 144 -1.01 12.46 -4.85
C SER A 144 -0.02 12.74 -3.71
N SER A 145 0.35 14.00 -3.45
CA SER A 145 1.24 14.38 -2.34
C SER A 145 0.54 14.61 -1.00
N ILE A 146 -0.80 14.71 -0.96
CA ILE A 146 -1.54 14.88 0.31
C ILE A 146 -1.23 13.71 1.25
N ASP A 147 -0.68 14.03 2.43
CA ASP A 147 -0.40 13.08 3.51
C ASP A 147 -1.71 12.67 4.20
N LEU A 148 -1.88 11.38 4.42
CA LEU A 148 -3.13 10.78 4.89
C LEU A 148 -3.01 10.07 6.23
N ILE A 149 -1.92 10.28 6.97
CA ILE A 149 -1.70 9.66 8.29
C ILE A 149 -2.88 9.94 9.26
N GLU A 150 -3.66 10.99 9.02
CA GLU A 150 -4.84 11.45 9.79
C GLU A 150 -6.10 11.62 8.91
N PHE A 151 -6.25 10.87 7.80
CA PHE A 151 -7.36 11.06 6.86
C PHE A 151 -8.61 10.24 7.23
N GLY A 152 -9.72 10.93 7.49
CA GLY A 152 -11.03 10.40 7.83
C GLY A 152 -12.04 10.41 6.67
N GLY A 153 -11.76 11.15 5.60
CA GLY A 153 -12.62 11.20 4.41
C GLY A 153 -12.47 12.48 3.60
N TYR A 154 -13.30 12.62 2.56
CA TYR A 154 -13.35 13.85 1.76
C TYR A 154 -14.77 14.36 1.54
N ARG A 155 -14.88 15.64 1.23
CA ARG A 155 -16.12 16.31 0.79
C ARG A 155 -15.82 17.22 -0.39
N VAL A 156 -16.69 17.18 -1.39
CA VAL A 156 -16.63 18.07 -2.56
C VAL A 156 -17.79 19.04 -2.47
N ILE A 157 -17.49 20.33 -2.46
CA ILE A 157 -18.46 21.43 -2.41
C ILE A 157 -18.37 22.17 -3.75
N LYS A 158 -19.50 22.35 -4.41
CA LYS A 158 -19.56 22.89 -5.77
C LYS A 158 -20.36 24.18 -5.75
N LEU A 159 -19.79 25.26 -6.27
CA LEU A 159 -20.54 26.45 -6.63
C LEU A 159 -21.22 26.19 -7.99
N PRO A 160 -22.56 26.00 -8.07
CA PRO A 160 -23.22 25.45 -9.26
C PRO A 160 -22.95 26.25 -10.54
N GLU A 161 -23.05 27.57 -10.46
CA GLU A 161 -22.92 28.49 -11.59
C GLU A 161 -21.47 28.55 -12.09
N ALA A 162 -20.49 28.58 -11.19
CA ALA A 162 -19.07 28.53 -11.56
C ALA A 162 -18.72 27.19 -12.23
N VAL A 163 -19.19 26.07 -11.67
CA VAL A 163 -19.01 24.74 -12.27
C VAL A 163 -19.72 24.64 -13.63
N GLY A 164 -20.87 25.29 -13.80
CA GLY A 164 -21.59 25.37 -15.07
C GLY A 164 -20.80 26.06 -16.18
N LEU A 165 -19.93 27.02 -15.86
CA LEU A 165 -19.14 27.75 -16.86
C LEU A 165 -18.00 26.93 -17.47
N ALA A 166 -17.52 25.91 -16.76
CA ALA A 166 -16.42 25.06 -17.20
C ALA A 166 -16.62 23.60 -16.75
N SER A 167 -17.80 23.05 -17.03
CA SER A 167 -18.21 21.75 -16.45
C SER A 167 -17.24 20.62 -16.75
N ASN A 168 -16.74 20.52 -17.98
CA ASN A 168 -15.75 19.49 -18.34
C ASN A 168 -14.48 19.57 -17.51
N TYR A 169 -13.99 20.79 -17.23
CA TYR A 169 -12.80 21.01 -16.41
C TYR A 169 -13.05 20.58 -14.96
N TYR A 170 -14.09 21.09 -14.31
CA TYR A 170 -14.38 20.77 -12.91
C TYR A 170 -14.75 19.29 -12.69
N LEU A 171 -15.52 18.69 -13.60
CA LEU A 171 -15.86 17.26 -13.55
C LEU A 171 -14.61 16.39 -13.70
N SER A 172 -13.67 16.78 -14.57
CA SER A 172 -12.41 16.04 -14.73
C SER A 172 -11.57 16.05 -13.45
N ILE A 173 -11.48 17.20 -12.80
CA ILE A 173 -10.73 17.39 -11.55
C ILE A 173 -11.38 16.65 -10.40
N GLU A 174 -12.71 16.75 -10.27
CA GLU A 174 -13.46 16.00 -9.26
C GLU A 174 -13.22 14.49 -9.40
N ARG A 175 -13.24 13.97 -10.64
CA ARG A 175 -12.96 12.56 -10.89
C ARG A 175 -11.54 12.18 -10.45
N ILE A 176 -10.53 12.95 -10.87
CA ILE A 176 -9.13 12.72 -10.49
C ILE A 176 -8.97 12.73 -8.96
N PHE A 177 -9.55 13.72 -8.29
CA PHE A 177 -9.52 13.85 -6.84
C PHE A 177 -10.15 12.65 -6.13
N LYS A 178 -11.36 12.25 -6.57
CA LYS A 178 -12.08 11.09 -6.02
C LYS A 178 -11.29 9.80 -6.22
N ASP A 179 -10.78 9.58 -7.43
CA ASP A 179 -10.03 8.36 -7.77
C ASP A 179 -8.77 8.23 -6.89
N ILE A 180 -8.01 9.32 -6.71
CA ILE A 180 -6.78 9.33 -5.90
C ILE A 180 -7.12 9.08 -4.43
N LEU A 181 -8.05 9.85 -3.83
CA LEU A 181 -8.35 9.71 -2.40
C LEU A 181 -9.04 8.39 -2.07
N SER A 182 -9.92 7.89 -2.95
CA SER A 182 -10.55 6.58 -2.78
C SER A 182 -9.55 5.43 -2.92
N SER A 183 -8.59 5.52 -3.85
CA SER A 183 -7.49 4.54 -3.95
C SER A 183 -6.65 4.53 -2.68
N LYS A 184 -6.24 5.72 -2.21
CA LYS A 184 -5.42 5.81 -1.01
C LYS A 184 -6.16 5.36 0.26
N LEU A 185 -7.46 5.67 0.41
CA LEU A 185 -8.30 5.13 1.50
C LEU A 185 -8.36 3.60 1.46
N SER A 186 -8.54 3.05 0.26
CA SER A 186 -8.61 1.61 0.06
C SER A 186 -7.28 0.96 0.43
N ASP A 187 -6.15 1.58 0.08
CA ASP A 187 -4.82 1.14 0.50
C ASP A 187 -4.64 1.20 2.02
N ILE A 188 -5.11 2.26 2.69
CA ILE A 188 -5.08 2.40 4.15
C ILE A 188 -5.92 1.30 4.83
N ILE A 189 -7.18 1.11 4.42
CA ILE A 189 -8.08 0.09 4.98
C ILE A 189 -7.53 -1.32 4.74
N THR A 190 -6.97 -1.55 3.55
CA THR A 190 -6.33 -2.82 3.18
C THR A 190 -5.10 -3.06 4.04
N ARG A 191 -4.21 -2.07 4.19
CA ARG A 191 -3.05 -2.13 5.09
C ARG A 191 -3.47 -2.43 6.52
N PHE A 192 -4.47 -1.74 7.07
CA PHE A 192 -4.98 -2.02 8.43
C PHE A 192 -5.52 -3.44 8.57
N SER A 193 -6.28 -3.92 7.58
CA SER A 193 -6.83 -5.28 7.59
C SER A 193 -5.71 -6.33 7.58
N PHE A 194 -4.64 -6.10 6.82
CA PHE A 194 -3.48 -6.99 6.76
C PHE A 194 -2.53 -6.85 7.97
N GLU A 195 -2.36 -5.66 8.54
CA GLU A 195 -1.52 -5.44 9.71
C GLU A 195 -1.98 -6.25 10.92
N THR A 196 -3.30 -6.33 11.14
CA THR A 196 -3.85 -7.17 12.22
C THR A 196 -3.51 -8.64 12.02
N LEU A 197 -3.59 -9.14 10.78
CA LEU A 197 -3.22 -10.50 10.39
C LEU A 197 -1.72 -10.75 10.56
N TRP A 198 -0.89 -9.81 10.10
CA TRP A 198 0.57 -9.89 10.18
C TRP A 198 1.07 -9.90 11.62
N LEU A 199 0.60 -8.98 12.46
CA LEU A 199 0.90 -9.01 13.90
C LEU A 199 0.54 -10.35 14.51
N ARG A 200 -0.68 -10.81 14.23
CA ARG A 200 -1.20 -12.08 14.71
C ARG A 200 -0.24 -13.23 14.38
N ASN A 201 0.24 -13.25 13.15
CA ASN A 201 1.13 -14.28 12.66
C ASN A 201 2.51 -14.15 13.30
N ALA A 202 3.07 -12.94 13.39
CA ALA A 202 4.33 -12.67 14.08
C ALA A 202 4.32 -13.22 15.51
N ILE A 203 3.27 -12.92 16.28
CA ILE A 203 3.14 -13.42 17.66
C ILE A 203 3.09 -14.95 17.70
N LYS A 204 2.28 -15.56 16.82
CA LYS A 204 2.18 -17.02 16.70
C LYS A 204 3.49 -17.68 16.25
N ASN A 205 4.35 -16.93 15.59
CA ASN A 205 5.62 -17.40 15.08
C ASN A 205 6.78 -17.21 16.05
N ILE A 206 6.63 -16.40 17.11
CA ILE A 206 7.66 -16.22 18.17
C ILE A 206 8.13 -17.57 18.76
N PRO A 207 7.27 -18.53 19.13
CA PRO A 207 7.73 -19.81 19.64
C PRO A 207 8.55 -20.63 18.62
N ASN A 208 8.35 -20.40 17.32
CA ASN A 208 9.09 -21.08 16.26
C ASN A 208 10.54 -20.57 16.14
N LEU A 209 10.88 -19.45 16.78
CA LEU A 209 12.25 -18.92 16.84
C LEU A 209 13.19 -19.83 17.64
N LEU A 210 12.68 -20.64 18.57
CA LEU A 210 13.45 -21.68 19.26
C LEU A 210 14.03 -22.73 18.29
N TYR A 211 13.41 -22.86 17.13
CA TYR A 211 13.57 -23.97 16.19
C TYR A 211 14.05 -23.51 14.81
N SER A 212 14.20 -22.19 14.61
CA SER A 212 14.57 -21.57 13.34
C SER A 212 15.83 -20.73 13.51
N SER A 213 16.67 -20.65 12.47
CA SER A 213 17.86 -19.79 12.48
C SER A 213 17.54 -18.39 11.96
N PRO A 214 18.15 -17.30 12.46
CA PRO A 214 18.00 -16.00 11.85
C PRO A 214 18.68 -15.99 10.48
N ILE A 215 18.13 -15.20 9.56
CA ILE A 215 18.63 -15.08 8.19
C ILE A 215 20.11 -14.65 8.11
N ASN A 216 20.65 -14.01 9.15
CA ASN A 216 22.07 -13.61 9.30
C ASN A 216 23.06 -14.70 8.89
N SER A 217 22.74 -15.94 9.23
CA SER A 217 23.59 -17.10 8.90
C SER A 217 23.65 -17.46 7.41
N LEU A 218 22.76 -16.91 6.58
CA LEU A 218 22.76 -17.07 5.12
C LEU A 218 23.56 -15.98 4.39
N LYS A 219 23.91 -14.89 5.08
CA LYS A 219 24.58 -13.73 4.48
C LYS A 219 25.92 -14.15 3.89
N GLY A 220 26.19 -13.74 2.65
CA GLY A 220 27.47 -14.01 1.99
C GLY A 220 27.69 -15.43 1.45
N LEU A 221 26.80 -16.40 1.72
CA LEU A 221 26.99 -17.80 1.31
C LEU A 221 27.08 -18.00 -0.21
N GLY A 222 26.48 -17.12 -0.99
CA GLY A 222 26.39 -17.20 -2.44
C GLY A 222 27.56 -16.62 -3.21
N GLN A 223 28.58 -16.05 -2.55
CA GLN A 223 29.64 -15.24 -3.19
C GLN A 223 30.33 -15.87 -4.41
N TYR A 224 30.41 -17.21 -4.46
CA TYR A 224 31.08 -17.96 -5.53
C TYR A 224 30.12 -18.85 -6.34
N SER A 225 28.84 -18.50 -6.34
CA SER A 225 27.77 -19.34 -6.85
C SER A 225 26.76 -18.52 -7.65
N SER A 226 25.97 -19.19 -8.48
CA SER A 226 24.83 -18.58 -9.16
C SER A 226 23.52 -19.09 -8.56
N ALA A 227 22.56 -18.20 -8.38
CA ALA A 227 21.22 -18.52 -7.91
C ALA A 227 20.18 -18.42 -9.02
N LEU A 228 19.24 -19.36 -9.03
CA LEU A 228 18.03 -19.31 -9.83
C LEU A 228 16.85 -18.99 -8.91
N VAL A 229 16.28 -17.80 -9.05
CA VAL A 229 15.06 -17.38 -8.34
C VAL A 229 13.87 -17.67 -9.24
N VAL A 230 12.97 -18.54 -8.76
CA VAL A 230 11.82 -19.02 -9.51
C VAL A 230 10.55 -18.36 -8.99
N GLY A 231 9.92 -17.53 -9.82
CA GLY A 231 8.59 -16.97 -9.61
C GLY A 231 7.48 -17.89 -10.13
N ALA A 232 6.22 -17.51 -9.92
CA ALA A 232 5.04 -18.30 -10.34
C ALA A 232 4.32 -17.71 -11.57
N GLY A 233 5.03 -16.92 -12.38
CA GLY A 233 4.52 -16.36 -13.62
C GLY A 233 4.13 -17.44 -14.64
N PRO A 234 3.15 -17.17 -15.51
CA PRO A 234 2.70 -18.10 -16.55
C PRO A 234 3.83 -18.73 -17.37
N SER A 235 4.89 -17.96 -17.67
CA SER A 235 6.04 -18.37 -18.47
C SER A 235 6.86 -19.53 -17.88
N LEU A 236 6.71 -19.81 -16.56
CA LEU A 236 7.47 -20.85 -15.89
C LEU A 236 7.28 -22.24 -16.54
N LEU A 237 6.08 -22.57 -17.01
CA LEU A 237 5.77 -23.90 -17.58
C LEU A 237 6.70 -24.24 -18.76
N ASP A 238 6.93 -23.25 -19.62
CA ASP A 238 7.69 -23.43 -20.85
C ASP A 238 9.18 -23.67 -20.56
N GLN A 239 9.62 -23.36 -19.33
CA GLN A 239 11.02 -23.39 -18.93
C GLN A 239 11.36 -24.59 -18.02
N LEU A 240 10.37 -25.36 -17.55
CA LEU A 240 10.58 -26.47 -16.60
C LEU A 240 11.56 -27.53 -17.12
N GLY A 241 11.51 -27.85 -18.43
CA GLY A 241 12.40 -28.81 -19.05
C GLY A 241 13.87 -28.40 -18.99
N ILE A 242 14.16 -27.09 -19.08
CA ILE A 242 15.51 -26.51 -19.03
C ILE A 242 15.95 -26.30 -17.58
N ILE A 243 15.03 -25.90 -16.70
CA ILE A 243 15.30 -25.69 -15.27
C ILE A 243 15.71 -27.01 -14.59
N LYS A 244 15.14 -28.14 -14.99
CA LYS A 244 15.41 -29.43 -14.34
C LYS A 244 16.91 -29.81 -14.32
N PRO A 245 17.64 -29.88 -15.44
CA PRO A 245 19.08 -30.16 -15.41
C PRO A 245 19.88 -29.01 -14.77
N LEU A 246 19.42 -27.75 -14.88
CA LEU A 246 20.07 -26.61 -14.23
C LEU A 246 19.97 -26.67 -12.71
N SER A 247 18.87 -27.19 -12.18
CA SER A 247 18.60 -27.25 -10.75
C SER A 247 19.59 -28.15 -10.00
N GLU A 248 20.34 -29.00 -10.69
CA GLU A 248 21.42 -29.80 -10.09
C GLU A 248 22.71 -28.99 -9.90
N LYS A 249 22.92 -27.95 -10.72
CA LYS A 249 24.14 -27.12 -10.74
C LYS A 249 23.96 -25.77 -10.05
N LEU A 250 22.73 -25.25 -10.03
CA LEU A 250 22.41 -23.93 -9.50
C LEU A 250 21.74 -23.99 -8.15
N PHE A 251 22.00 -23.00 -7.32
CA PHE A 251 21.25 -22.84 -6.08
C PHE A 251 19.84 -22.31 -6.40
N VAL A 252 18.81 -23.10 -6.14
CA VAL A 252 17.43 -22.79 -6.53
C VAL A 252 16.67 -22.20 -5.35
N ILE A 253 16.17 -20.97 -5.53
CA ILE A 253 15.29 -20.27 -4.60
C ILE A 253 13.90 -20.21 -5.22
N SER A 254 12.96 -20.96 -4.66
CA SER A 254 11.56 -20.98 -5.07
C SER A 254 10.75 -19.98 -4.27
N VAL A 255 9.84 -19.24 -4.89
CA VAL A 255 8.72 -18.64 -4.13
C VAL A 255 7.70 -19.72 -3.78
N ASP A 256 6.92 -19.51 -2.73
CA ASP A 256 5.84 -20.42 -2.29
C ASP A 256 4.93 -20.89 -3.43
N THR A 257 4.35 -19.96 -4.18
CA THR A 257 3.42 -20.26 -5.30
C THR A 257 4.05 -21.05 -6.46
N SER A 258 5.38 -21.04 -6.61
CA SER A 258 6.10 -21.81 -7.63
C SER A 258 6.54 -23.20 -7.13
N LEU A 259 6.62 -23.41 -5.81
CA LEU A 259 7.01 -24.66 -5.18
C LEU A 259 6.24 -25.88 -5.71
N PRO A 260 4.89 -25.88 -5.77
CA PRO A 260 4.15 -27.08 -6.17
C PRO A 260 4.43 -27.45 -7.63
N VAL A 261 4.71 -26.47 -8.49
CA VAL A 261 5.03 -26.70 -9.90
C VAL A 261 6.40 -27.35 -10.06
N LEU A 262 7.40 -26.83 -9.34
CA LEU A 262 8.74 -27.40 -9.34
C LEU A 262 8.71 -28.84 -8.83
N LEU A 263 8.07 -29.08 -7.68
CA LEU A 263 8.00 -30.41 -7.08
C LEU A 263 7.27 -31.42 -7.97
N LYS A 264 6.16 -31.05 -8.62
CA LYS A 264 5.45 -31.91 -9.59
C LYS A 264 6.31 -32.25 -10.81
N SER A 265 7.26 -31.39 -11.16
CA SER A 265 8.19 -31.58 -12.28
C SER A 265 9.46 -32.36 -11.89
N GLY A 266 9.54 -32.80 -10.62
CA GLY A 266 10.71 -33.47 -10.07
C GLY A 266 11.89 -32.55 -9.76
N ILE A 267 11.64 -31.24 -9.66
CA ILE A 267 12.64 -30.21 -9.34
C ILE A 267 12.51 -29.89 -7.85
N LYS A 268 13.58 -30.13 -7.10
CA LYS A 268 13.63 -29.83 -5.66
C LYS A 268 14.42 -28.54 -5.43
N PRO A 269 13.78 -27.44 -4.99
CA PRO A 269 14.52 -26.22 -4.70
C PRO A 269 15.40 -26.39 -3.46
N ASP A 270 16.47 -25.59 -3.37
CA ASP A 270 17.35 -25.55 -2.19
C ASP A 270 16.67 -24.75 -1.05
N ILE A 271 16.06 -23.61 -1.42
CA ILE A 271 15.25 -22.78 -0.52
C ILE A 271 13.85 -22.56 -1.10
N VAL A 272 12.84 -22.53 -0.24
CA VAL A 272 11.53 -21.94 -0.53
C VAL A 272 11.29 -20.72 0.38
N VAL A 273 10.85 -19.61 -0.21
CA VAL A 273 10.56 -18.36 0.48
C VAL A 273 9.06 -18.18 0.64
N THR A 274 8.62 -17.71 1.80
CA THR A 274 7.23 -17.32 2.04
C THR A 274 7.11 -16.08 2.91
N LEU A 275 6.12 -15.26 2.60
CA LEU A 275 5.77 -14.04 3.31
C LEU A 275 4.26 -13.92 3.55
N ASP A 276 3.43 -14.56 2.73
CA ASP A 276 1.98 -14.39 2.79
C ASP A 276 1.38 -14.94 4.09
N GLY A 277 0.72 -14.05 4.83
CA GLY A 277 0.07 -14.34 6.09
C GLY A 277 -1.33 -14.96 5.98
N GLN A 278 -1.91 -15.01 4.78
CA GLN A 278 -3.26 -15.51 4.54
C GLN A 278 -3.34 -17.03 4.68
N PHE A 279 -4.53 -17.55 4.97
CA PHE A 279 -4.74 -19.01 5.07
C PHE A 279 -4.47 -19.72 3.74
N HIS A 280 -4.74 -19.06 2.61
CA HIS A 280 -4.57 -19.66 1.28
C HIS A 280 -3.12 -20.02 0.95
N SER A 281 -2.12 -19.35 1.52
CA SER A 281 -0.71 -19.67 1.28
C SER A 281 -0.32 -21.07 1.75
N LEU A 282 -1.10 -21.70 2.65
CA LEU A 282 -0.93 -23.11 3.01
C LEU A 282 -1.09 -24.05 1.81
N PHE A 283 -1.94 -23.69 0.85
CA PHE A 283 -2.22 -24.54 -0.30
C PHE A 283 -0.99 -24.73 -1.18
N ASP A 284 -0.11 -23.73 -1.25
CA ASP A 284 1.15 -23.78 -2.01
C ASP A 284 2.11 -24.86 -1.49
N PHE A 285 1.97 -25.24 -0.22
CA PHE A 285 2.79 -26.27 0.41
C PHE A 285 2.09 -27.63 0.52
N THR A 286 0.82 -27.75 0.13
CA THR A 286 0.05 -28.99 0.35
C THR A 286 0.65 -30.19 -0.39
N TYR A 287 1.18 -29.97 -1.60
CA TYR A 287 1.87 -31.04 -2.35
C TYR A 287 3.11 -31.56 -1.61
N LEU A 288 3.87 -30.67 -0.96
CA LEU A 288 5.02 -31.05 -0.14
C LEU A 288 4.60 -31.88 1.09
N PHE A 289 3.50 -31.50 1.76
CA PHE A 289 3.08 -32.15 3.00
C PHE A 289 2.36 -33.48 2.81
N THR A 290 1.73 -33.69 1.65
CA THR A 290 0.95 -34.90 1.36
C THR A 290 1.77 -35.99 0.67
N ASN A 291 2.86 -35.63 -0.01
CA ASN A 291 3.62 -36.56 -0.83
C ASN A 291 4.87 -37.08 -0.07
N LYS A 292 4.78 -38.31 0.44
CA LYS A 292 5.80 -38.92 1.31
C LYS A 292 7.16 -39.10 0.64
N ASP A 293 7.21 -39.25 -0.68
CA ASP A 293 8.47 -39.44 -1.43
C ASP A 293 9.34 -38.17 -1.48
N ILE A 294 8.73 -37.01 -1.21
CA ILE A 294 9.40 -35.71 -1.16
C ILE A 294 10.07 -35.50 0.22
N ASN A 295 9.62 -36.19 1.27
CA ASN A 295 10.07 -36.00 2.65
C ASN A 295 11.53 -36.39 2.92
N SER A 296 12.20 -37.14 2.04
CA SER A 296 13.59 -37.56 2.25
C SER A 296 14.58 -36.38 2.24
N LYS A 297 14.26 -35.28 1.53
CA LYS A 297 15.03 -34.02 1.52
C LYS A 297 14.09 -32.84 1.24
N MET A 298 13.43 -32.33 2.28
CA MET A 298 12.61 -31.10 2.18
C MET A 298 13.49 -29.88 1.85
N PRO A 299 12.99 -28.91 1.06
CA PRO A 299 13.67 -27.63 0.88
C PRO A 299 13.80 -26.91 2.22
N VAL A 300 14.79 -26.03 2.34
CA VAL A 300 14.90 -25.12 3.47
C VAL A 300 13.85 -24.03 3.35
N LEU A 301 13.08 -23.78 4.41
CA LEU A 301 12.13 -22.68 4.45
C LEU A 301 12.85 -21.39 4.87
N VAL A 302 12.68 -20.30 4.13
CA VAL A 302 12.94 -18.94 4.62
C VAL A 302 11.60 -18.24 4.74
N TYR A 303 11.21 -17.88 5.95
CA TYR A 303 9.91 -17.26 6.20
C TYR A 303 10.04 -15.87 6.82
N ASP A 304 9.15 -14.97 6.41
CA ASP A 304 8.91 -13.73 7.14
C ASP A 304 8.07 -14.03 8.40
N LEU A 305 8.35 -13.33 9.52
CA LEU A 305 7.56 -13.46 10.75
C LEU A 305 6.04 -13.26 10.52
N PHE A 306 5.63 -12.53 9.49
CA PHE A 306 4.22 -12.33 9.13
C PHE A 306 3.57 -13.50 8.35
N ALA A 307 4.34 -14.48 7.91
CA ALA A 307 3.83 -15.64 7.16
C ALA A 307 2.89 -16.53 8.00
N HIS A 308 2.02 -17.27 7.32
CA HIS A 308 1.02 -18.09 8.00
C HIS A 308 1.65 -19.16 8.94
N PRO A 309 1.33 -19.19 10.25
CA PRO A 309 1.99 -20.06 11.23
C PRO A 309 1.88 -21.56 10.96
N GLY A 310 0.83 -21.98 10.24
CA GLY A 310 0.65 -23.37 9.84
C GLY A 310 1.76 -23.88 8.91
N ILE A 311 2.32 -23.01 8.06
CA ILE A 311 3.42 -23.36 7.14
C ILE A 311 4.67 -23.67 7.96
N ILE A 312 5.03 -22.76 8.86
CA ILE A 312 6.25 -22.83 9.65
C ILE A 312 6.27 -24.09 10.53
N LYS A 313 5.15 -24.42 11.16
CA LYS A 313 5.00 -25.65 11.96
C LYS A 313 5.25 -26.92 11.15
N ALA A 314 4.89 -26.94 9.88
CA ALA A 314 5.05 -28.12 9.03
C ALA A 314 6.51 -28.39 8.65
N PHE A 315 7.39 -27.39 8.68
CA PHE A 315 8.81 -27.52 8.34
C PHE A 315 9.72 -27.99 9.50
N LYS A 316 9.16 -28.26 10.69
CA LYS A 316 9.77 -29.03 11.81
C LYS A 316 11.31 -28.92 11.92
N LEU A 317 11.86 -27.70 12.12
CA LEU A 317 13.30 -27.38 12.30
C LEU A 317 14.11 -27.07 11.03
N ASN A 318 13.53 -27.12 9.83
CA ASN A 318 14.22 -26.79 8.58
C ASN A 318 13.92 -25.38 8.06
N SER A 319 14.11 -24.39 8.93
CA SER A 319 13.67 -23.02 8.65
C SER A 319 14.65 -21.94 9.12
N PHE A 320 14.67 -20.85 8.36
CA PHE A 320 15.26 -19.58 8.70
C PHE A 320 14.16 -18.52 8.75
N PHE A 321 14.34 -17.52 9.61
CA PHE A 321 13.38 -16.44 9.75
C PHE A 321 14.01 -15.08 9.47
N THR A 322 13.18 -14.17 8.98
CA THR A 322 13.50 -12.75 8.81
C THR A 322 12.26 -11.91 9.15
N GLY A 323 12.40 -10.60 9.15
CA GLY A 323 11.29 -9.66 9.22
C GLY A 323 11.26 -8.78 7.99
N SER A 324 10.13 -8.15 7.75
CA SER A 324 9.93 -7.22 6.63
C SER A 324 10.36 -5.81 7.01
N LEU A 325 11.19 -5.19 6.17
CA LEU A 325 11.44 -3.75 6.19
C LEU A 325 10.40 -3.02 5.35
N ASN A 326 9.80 -1.98 5.93
CA ASN A 326 9.04 -0.99 5.18
C ASN A 326 10.02 -0.04 4.49
N VAL A 327 9.81 0.20 3.20
CA VAL A 327 10.57 1.19 2.43
C VAL A 327 9.74 2.47 2.36
N LEU A 328 10.20 3.52 3.03
CA LEU A 328 9.64 4.86 2.89
C LEU A 328 10.47 5.63 1.87
N LYS A 329 9.80 6.39 1.01
CA LYS A 329 10.44 7.31 0.08
C LYS A 329 10.10 8.72 0.49
N ASN A 330 11.10 9.59 0.59
CA ASN A 330 10.86 11.02 0.70
C ASN A 330 10.57 11.63 -0.68
N SER A 331 10.17 12.91 -0.70
CA SER A 331 9.90 13.68 -1.92
C SER A 331 11.10 13.80 -2.88
N GLU A 332 12.32 13.62 -2.37
CA GLU A 332 13.57 13.66 -3.15
C GLU A 332 13.96 12.29 -3.73
N GLY A 333 13.18 11.24 -3.47
CA GLY A 333 13.44 9.89 -3.95
C GLY A 333 14.37 9.06 -3.06
N ASN A 334 14.85 9.60 -1.94
CA ASN A 334 15.67 8.89 -0.98
C ASN A 334 14.83 7.83 -0.24
N GLN A 335 15.36 6.61 -0.18
CA GLN A 335 14.72 5.47 0.47
C GLN A 335 15.24 5.30 1.90
N THR A 336 14.33 5.28 2.86
CA THR A 336 14.63 4.87 4.24
C THR A 336 13.97 3.54 4.53
N TYR A 337 14.71 2.67 5.21
CA TYR A 337 14.27 1.32 5.55
C TYR A 337 13.97 1.28 7.05
N ILE A 338 12.74 0.93 7.39
CA ILE A 338 12.28 0.93 8.77
C ILE A 338 11.65 -0.43 9.08
N ASP A 339 12.05 -1.01 10.21
CA ASP A 339 11.41 -2.21 10.73
C ASP A 339 9.95 -1.91 11.09
N ASN A 340 9.05 -2.88 10.83
CA ASN A 340 7.74 -2.83 11.44
C ASN A 340 7.88 -2.81 12.98
N PRO A 341 7.07 -2.05 13.73
CA PRO A 341 7.20 -1.92 15.18
C PRO A 341 7.32 -3.25 15.93
N ILE A 342 6.56 -4.29 15.57
CA ILE A 342 6.68 -5.59 16.24
C ILE A 342 8.01 -6.28 15.93
N ILE A 343 8.51 -6.15 14.70
CA ILE A 343 9.80 -6.71 14.28
C ILE A 343 10.93 -6.03 15.05
N HIS A 344 10.89 -4.69 15.16
CA HIS A 344 11.84 -3.92 15.95
C HIS A 344 11.84 -4.36 17.44
N GLN A 345 10.66 -4.56 18.03
CA GLN A 345 10.55 -5.07 19.41
C GLN A 345 11.16 -6.47 19.57
N ILE A 346 10.90 -7.39 18.64
CA ILE A 346 11.48 -8.73 18.67
C ILE A 346 13.01 -8.66 18.52
N LYS A 347 13.53 -7.82 17.60
CA LYS A 347 14.98 -7.66 17.42
C LYS A 347 15.67 -7.21 18.70
N ASN A 348 15.10 -6.21 19.37
CA ASN A 348 15.74 -5.60 20.55
C ASN A 348 15.57 -6.41 21.83
N ARG A 349 14.47 -7.15 21.98
CA ARG A 349 14.14 -7.84 23.22
C ARG A 349 14.29 -9.36 23.18
N VAL A 350 14.33 -9.97 21.99
CA VAL A 350 14.41 -11.44 21.83
C VAL A 350 15.75 -11.86 21.24
N LEU A 351 16.05 -11.41 20.03
CA LEU A 351 17.24 -11.79 19.29
C LEU A 351 17.47 -10.79 18.17
N ASN A 352 18.68 -10.26 18.03
CA ASN A 352 19.01 -9.40 16.91
C ASN A 352 19.12 -10.21 15.60
N PHE A 353 18.46 -9.76 14.53
CA PHE A 353 18.51 -10.36 13.20
C PHE A 353 18.32 -9.33 12.08
N ASP A 354 18.75 -9.68 10.87
CA ASP A 354 18.61 -8.84 9.68
C ASP A 354 17.20 -9.00 9.08
N SER A 355 16.65 -7.91 8.58
CA SER A 355 15.36 -7.88 7.89
C SER A 355 15.54 -7.65 6.40
N LEU A 356 14.67 -8.25 5.59
CA LEU A 356 14.68 -8.07 4.14
C LEU A 356 13.66 -7.00 3.74
N PRO A 357 14.00 -6.10 2.79
CA PRO A 357 13.02 -5.21 2.21
C PRO A 357 12.07 -6.01 1.34
N CYS A 358 10.78 -5.90 1.60
CA CYS A 358 9.78 -6.67 0.88
C CYS A 358 9.02 -5.75 -0.08
N GLY A 359 9.14 -5.98 -1.38
CA GLY A 359 8.44 -5.21 -2.42
C GLY A 359 6.95 -5.51 -2.54
N GLY A 360 6.34 -6.14 -1.54
CA GLY A 360 4.93 -6.53 -1.55
C GLY A 360 4.61 -7.84 -2.30
N SER A 361 5.63 -8.57 -2.75
CA SER A 361 5.50 -9.88 -3.42
C SER A 361 6.56 -10.87 -2.93
N VAL A 362 6.22 -12.15 -2.87
CA VAL A 362 7.18 -13.21 -2.50
C VAL A 362 8.32 -13.31 -3.53
N LEU A 363 8.07 -12.95 -4.80
CA LEU A 363 9.11 -12.86 -5.84
C LEU A 363 10.18 -11.83 -5.48
N THR A 364 9.74 -10.63 -5.06
CA THR A 364 10.65 -9.56 -4.64
C THR A 364 11.46 -9.97 -3.42
N THR A 365 10.85 -10.67 -2.45
CA THR A 365 11.56 -11.21 -1.28
C THR A 365 12.55 -12.32 -1.65
N GLY A 366 12.20 -13.20 -2.60
CA GLY A 366 13.11 -14.24 -3.10
C GLY A 366 14.32 -13.65 -3.82
N LEU A 367 14.12 -12.57 -4.57
CA LEU A 367 15.21 -11.81 -5.19
C LEU A 367 16.11 -11.15 -4.15
N GLU A 368 15.53 -10.51 -3.13
CA GLU A 368 16.26 -9.90 -2.03
C GLU A 368 17.05 -10.91 -1.23
N LEU A 369 16.48 -12.08 -0.98
CA LEU A 369 17.20 -13.16 -0.33
C LEU A 369 18.45 -13.55 -1.13
N ALA A 370 18.35 -13.68 -2.45
CA ALA A 370 19.49 -14.03 -3.29
C ALA A 370 20.61 -12.97 -3.21
N LEU A 371 20.25 -11.69 -3.21
CA LEU A 371 21.22 -10.60 -3.09
C LEU A 371 21.81 -10.50 -1.68
N TYR A 372 20.98 -10.71 -0.66
CA TYR A 372 21.41 -10.75 0.74
C TYR A 372 22.39 -11.90 1.01
N MET A 373 22.19 -13.04 0.35
CA MET A 373 23.13 -14.16 0.33
C MET A 373 24.40 -13.86 -0.49
N ASN A 374 24.47 -12.71 -1.17
CA ASN A 374 25.60 -12.26 -1.99
C ASN A 374 25.91 -13.17 -3.19
N PHE A 375 24.89 -13.71 -3.86
CA PHE A 375 25.12 -14.50 -5.08
C PHE A 375 25.79 -13.66 -6.17
N SER A 376 26.86 -14.19 -6.80
CA SER A 376 27.60 -13.46 -7.83
C SER A 376 26.74 -13.20 -9.08
N LYS A 377 25.79 -14.09 -9.35
CA LYS A 377 24.76 -13.93 -10.39
C LYS A 377 23.42 -14.43 -9.89
N VAL A 378 22.37 -13.64 -10.12
CA VAL A 378 20.98 -14.00 -9.81
C VAL A 378 20.19 -14.06 -11.11
N ILE A 379 19.57 -15.20 -11.37
CA ILE A 379 18.79 -15.44 -12.58
C ILE A 379 17.32 -15.54 -12.19
N LEU A 380 16.48 -14.71 -12.77
CA LEU A 380 15.03 -14.73 -12.56
C LEU A 380 14.35 -15.54 -13.66
N VAL A 381 13.42 -16.41 -13.27
CA VAL A 381 12.52 -17.13 -14.19
C VAL A 381 11.11 -17.12 -13.63
N GLY A 382 10.08 -17.18 -14.49
CA GLY A 382 8.69 -17.04 -14.05
C GLY A 382 8.40 -15.71 -13.37
N ALA A 383 9.16 -14.66 -13.71
CA ALA A 383 9.05 -13.30 -13.18
C ALA A 383 8.26 -12.39 -14.15
N ASP A 384 7.12 -12.88 -14.62
CA ASP A 384 6.36 -12.27 -15.71
C ASP A 384 5.75 -10.92 -15.34
N LEU A 385 5.32 -10.75 -14.08
CA LEU A 385 4.60 -9.56 -13.59
C LEU A 385 3.45 -9.10 -14.53
N SER A 386 2.80 -10.04 -15.22
CA SER A 386 1.75 -9.80 -16.20
C SER A 386 0.80 -11.00 -16.30
N TYR A 387 -0.30 -10.78 -17.00
CA TYR A 387 -1.31 -11.77 -17.36
C TYR A 387 -1.05 -12.37 -18.75
N THR A 388 0.15 -12.90 -18.98
CA THR A 388 0.50 -13.57 -20.23
C THR A 388 -0.52 -14.66 -20.55
N SER A 389 -1.11 -14.61 -21.75
CA SER A 389 -2.20 -15.51 -22.17
C SER A 389 -3.42 -15.54 -21.23
N TYR A 390 -3.75 -14.41 -20.60
CA TYR A 390 -4.88 -14.26 -19.65
C TYR A 390 -4.78 -15.17 -18.41
N LYS A 391 -3.57 -15.52 -17.99
CA LYS A 391 -3.33 -16.35 -16.80
C LYS A 391 -2.80 -15.50 -15.66
N THR A 392 -3.36 -15.68 -14.46
CA THR A 392 -2.88 -15.01 -13.23
C THR A 392 -1.61 -15.64 -12.67
N HIS A 393 -1.50 -16.97 -12.79
CA HIS A 393 -0.37 -17.78 -12.35
C HIS A 393 -0.21 -18.99 -13.27
N VAL A 394 0.90 -19.69 -13.10
CA VAL A 394 1.21 -20.98 -13.72
C VAL A 394 0.09 -22.03 -13.54
N ASN A 395 -0.23 -22.81 -14.59
CA ASN A 395 -1.39 -23.75 -14.69
C ASN A 395 -1.36 -24.94 -13.70
N SER A 396 -0.37 -25.02 -12.81
CA SER A 396 -0.23 -26.11 -11.82
C SER A 396 -0.14 -25.60 -10.39
N SER A 397 -0.33 -24.29 -10.21
CA SER A 397 -0.53 -23.66 -8.91
C SER A 397 -1.83 -24.12 -8.24
N PRO A 398 -1.92 -24.09 -6.90
CA PRO A 398 -3.15 -24.42 -6.19
C PRO A 398 -4.31 -23.50 -6.55
N LEU A 399 -4.02 -22.21 -6.82
CA LEU A 399 -5.02 -21.26 -7.32
C LEU A 399 -5.66 -21.74 -8.63
N TYR A 400 -4.84 -22.18 -9.59
CA TYR A 400 -5.35 -22.74 -10.84
C TYR A 400 -6.13 -24.03 -10.61
N SER A 401 -5.62 -24.92 -9.75
CA SER A 401 -6.27 -26.20 -9.43
C SER A 401 -7.65 -25.99 -8.79
N ASN A 402 -7.79 -25.01 -7.89
CA ASN A 402 -9.06 -24.64 -7.30
C ASN A 402 -10.01 -24.00 -8.33
N ALA A 403 -9.48 -23.15 -9.22
CA ALA A 403 -10.27 -22.58 -10.30
C ALA A 403 -10.83 -23.66 -11.24
N LEU A 404 -10.05 -24.71 -11.55
CA LEU A 404 -10.51 -25.85 -12.35
C LEU A 404 -11.72 -26.56 -11.74
N ILE A 405 -11.74 -26.78 -10.42
CA ILE A 405 -12.86 -27.45 -9.72
C ILE A 405 -14.18 -26.69 -9.90
N LEU A 406 -14.11 -25.36 -10.04
CA LEU A 406 -15.26 -24.48 -10.19
C LEU A 406 -15.67 -24.26 -11.66
N THR A 407 -15.04 -24.96 -12.60
CA THR A 407 -15.37 -24.84 -14.03
C THR A 407 -16.57 -25.69 -14.43
N ASN A 408 -17.29 -25.24 -15.46
CA ASN A 408 -18.33 -26.01 -16.14
C ASN A 408 -18.40 -25.58 -17.61
N ARG A 409 -19.31 -26.19 -18.39
CA ARG A 409 -19.48 -25.91 -19.83
C ARG A 409 -19.69 -24.42 -20.16
N LEU A 410 -20.30 -23.64 -19.26
CA LEU A 410 -20.58 -22.22 -19.43
C LEU A 410 -19.57 -21.30 -18.73
N SER A 411 -18.73 -21.86 -17.85
CA SER A 411 -17.72 -21.13 -17.09
C SER A 411 -16.41 -21.89 -17.16
N THR A 412 -15.67 -21.66 -18.25
CA THR A 412 -14.37 -22.30 -18.50
C THR A 412 -13.28 -21.75 -17.59
N ILE A 413 -12.12 -22.42 -17.55
CA ILE A 413 -10.96 -21.92 -16.80
C ILE A 413 -10.55 -20.52 -17.26
N THR A 414 -10.57 -20.27 -18.58
CA THR A 414 -10.29 -18.95 -19.14
C THR A 414 -11.31 -17.93 -18.68
N SER A 415 -12.60 -18.28 -18.66
CA SER A 415 -13.66 -17.40 -18.15
C SER A 415 -13.42 -17.02 -16.68
N LYS A 416 -13.01 -17.97 -15.84
CA LYS A 416 -12.65 -17.71 -14.43
C LYS A 416 -11.43 -16.81 -14.29
N SER A 417 -10.38 -17.04 -15.08
CA SER A 417 -9.20 -16.19 -15.08
C SER A 417 -9.52 -14.76 -15.52
N VAL A 418 -10.30 -14.59 -16.59
CA VAL A 418 -10.76 -13.28 -17.06
C VAL A 418 -11.64 -12.59 -16.03
N GLU A 419 -12.52 -13.31 -15.32
CA GLU A 419 -13.33 -12.74 -14.25
C GLU A 419 -12.45 -12.13 -13.13
N ILE A 420 -11.42 -12.87 -12.69
CA ILE A 420 -10.47 -12.38 -11.66
C ILE A 420 -9.69 -11.17 -12.16
N ILE A 421 -9.18 -11.23 -13.39
CA ILE A 421 -8.42 -10.17 -14.03
C ILE A 421 -9.29 -8.91 -14.19
N SER A 422 -10.54 -9.06 -14.61
CA SER A 422 -11.48 -7.95 -14.84
C SER A 422 -11.88 -7.19 -13.58
N LYS A 423 -11.69 -7.77 -12.39
CA LYS A 423 -11.90 -7.08 -11.11
C LYS A 423 -10.83 -6.01 -10.83
N ARG A 424 -9.75 -6.00 -11.61
CA ARG A 424 -8.64 -5.04 -11.50
C ARG A 424 -8.68 -4.06 -12.67
N LYS A 425 -8.04 -2.90 -12.49
CA LYS A 425 -7.85 -1.92 -13.57
C LYS A 425 -6.67 -2.38 -14.43
N ILE A 426 -6.99 -3.09 -15.52
CA ILE A 426 -6.03 -3.68 -16.46
C ILE A 426 -5.60 -2.67 -17.52
N PHE A 427 -4.32 -2.72 -17.89
CA PHE A 427 -3.74 -1.99 -19.03
C PHE A 427 -2.59 -2.79 -19.62
N SER A 428 -2.04 -2.33 -20.75
CA SER A 428 -0.99 -3.03 -21.49
C SER A 428 0.36 -2.34 -21.34
N LEU A 429 1.44 -3.12 -21.22
CA LEU A 429 2.83 -2.65 -21.23
C LEU A 429 3.70 -3.46 -22.20
N LYS A 430 4.87 -2.92 -22.54
CA LYS A 430 5.86 -3.62 -23.38
C LYS A 430 6.29 -4.93 -22.74
N SER A 431 6.32 -5.99 -23.55
CA SER A 431 6.74 -7.31 -23.10
C SER A 431 8.21 -7.62 -23.42
N ILE A 432 8.72 -8.70 -22.82
CA ILE A 432 10.06 -9.25 -23.08
C ILE A 432 10.14 -9.85 -24.49
N LYS A 433 9.15 -10.67 -24.87
CA LYS A 433 9.13 -11.44 -26.12
C LYS A 433 8.03 -10.98 -27.08
N SER A 434 6.83 -10.80 -26.55
CA SER A 434 5.66 -10.29 -27.26
C SER A 434 5.75 -8.77 -27.46
N LYS A 435 4.87 -8.20 -28.31
CA LYS A 435 4.79 -6.74 -28.47
C LYS A 435 4.33 -6.07 -27.17
N ASP A 436 3.19 -6.50 -26.65
CA ASP A 436 2.58 -5.98 -25.43
C ASP A 436 1.96 -7.12 -24.59
N VAL A 437 1.88 -6.92 -23.28
CA VAL A 437 1.23 -7.83 -22.31
C VAL A 437 0.31 -7.07 -21.36
N LEU A 438 -0.78 -7.72 -20.95
CA LEU A 438 -1.72 -7.18 -19.97
C LEU A 438 -1.14 -7.25 -18.56
N THR A 439 -1.33 -6.18 -17.79
CA THR A 439 -0.90 -6.06 -16.40
C THR A 439 -1.89 -5.18 -15.62
N ASP A 440 -1.66 -5.02 -14.32
CA ASP A 440 -2.37 -4.09 -13.46
C ASP A 440 -1.41 -3.23 -12.64
N TYR A 441 -1.96 -2.34 -11.81
CA TYR A 441 -1.19 -1.48 -10.92
C TYR A 441 -0.44 -2.23 -9.81
N VAL A 442 -0.93 -3.38 -9.35
CA VAL A 442 -0.29 -4.17 -8.28
C VAL A 442 1.00 -4.82 -8.80
N LEU A 443 0.95 -5.46 -9.97
CA LEU A 443 2.10 -6.05 -10.64
C LEU A 443 3.08 -4.98 -11.10
N VAL A 444 2.58 -3.81 -11.53
CA VAL A 444 3.43 -2.64 -11.82
C VAL A 444 4.11 -2.11 -10.56
N ASN A 445 3.48 -2.15 -9.38
CA ASN A 445 4.17 -1.77 -8.14
C ASN A 445 5.38 -2.69 -7.87
N TYR A 446 5.26 -4.00 -8.13
CA TYR A 446 6.38 -4.94 -7.99
C TYR A 446 7.49 -4.68 -9.00
N LYS A 447 7.11 -4.37 -10.25
CA LYS A 447 8.05 -3.92 -11.30
C LYS A 447 8.78 -2.65 -10.88
N ASN A 448 8.04 -1.61 -10.51
CA ASN A 448 8.60 -0.30 -10.15
C ASN A 448 9.53 -0.45 -8.95
N TRP A 449 9.11 -1.20 -7.93
CA TRP A 449 9.97 -1.51 -6.79
C TRP A 449 11.29 -2.16 -7.22
N THR A 450 11.27 -3.06 -8.21
CA THR A 450 12.47 -3.68 -8.77
C THR A 450 13.33 -2.67 -9.55
N GLU A 451 12.70 -1.77 -10.30
CA GLU A 451 13.38 -0.71 -11.06
C GLU A 451 14.06 0.33 -10.16
N ASP A 452 13.45 0.62 -9.02
CA ASP A 452 13.93 1.60 -8.04
C ASP A 452 15.19 1.17 -7.29
N GLN A 453 15.60 -0.11 -7.43
CA GLN A 453 16.78 -0.65 -6.74
C GLN A 453 17.99 -0.65 -7.68
N ASN A 454 18.87 0.35 -7.56
CA ASN A 454 20.10 0.44 -8.37
C ASN A 454 20.98 -0.82 -8.27
N ARG A 455 21.00 -1.49 -7.11
CA ARG A 455 21.75 -2.74 -6.90
C ARG A 455 21.30 -3.92 -7.78
N TYR A 456 20.15 -3.81 -8.45
CA TYR A 456 19.61 -4.89 -9.27
C TYR A 456 20.19 -4.93 -10.69
N SER A 457 20.77 -3.85 -11.19
CA SER A 457 21.19 -3.78 -12.60
C SER A 457 22.49 -4.51 -12.93
N GLU A 458 23.36 -4.75 -11.96
CA GLU A 458 24.70 -5.28 -12.24
C GLU A 458 24.71 -6.81 -12.34
N ASN A 459 24.09 -7.49 -11.36
CA ASN A 459 24.23 -8.93 -11.10
C ASN A 459 22.98 -9.76 -11.38
N ILE A 460 21.88 -9.12 -11.82
CA ILE A 460 20.59 -9.79 -12.03
C ILE A 460 20.29 -9.90 -13.51
N ILE A 461 19.86 -11.10 -13.91
CA ILE A 461 19.47 -11.43 -15.27
C ILE A 461 18.04 -11.95 -15.24
N ASN A 462 17.14 -11.32 -15.99
CA ASN A 462 15.80 -11.87 -16.21
C ASN A 462 15.84 -12.80 -17.42
N ALA A 463 15.61 -14.08 -17.16
CA ALA A 463 15.55 -15.13 -18.16
C ALA A 463 14.15 -15.73 -18.28
N SER A 464 13.10 -15.03 -17.83
CA SER A 464 11.71 -15.43 -18.03
C SER A 464 11.37 -15.45 -19.52
N GLU A 465 10.59 -16.44 -19.97
CA GLU A 465 10.26 -16.61 -21.40
C GLU A 465 9.41 -15.46 -21.95
N ASP A 466 8.52 -14.90 -21.12
CA ASP A 466 7.77 -13.68 -21.43
C ASP A 466 7.45 -12.92 -20.12
N GLY A 467 6.87 -11.73 -20.23
CA GLY A 467 6.53 -10.88 -19.09
C GLY A 467 6.60 -9.39 -19.41
N VAL A 468 6.29 -8.54 -18.43
CA VAL A 468 6.54 -7.10 -18.52
C VAL A 468 8.04 -6.84 -18.50
N ARG A 469 8.50 -5.93 -19.37
CA ARG A 469 9.88 -5.48 -19.35
C ARG A 469 10.17 -4.58 -18.15
N ILE A 470 11.10 -5.01 -17.31
CA ILE A 470 11.74 -4.29 -16.20
C ILE A 470 12.99 -3.58 -16.74
N SER A 471 13.05 -2.25 -16.62
CA SER A 471 13.97 -1.40 -17.37
C SER A 471 15.45 -1.53 -16.97
N ASN A 472 15.72 -1.81 -15.70
CA ASN A 472 17.08 -1.88 -15.15
C ASN A 472 17.71 -3.29 -15.20
N LEU A 473 17.04 -4.29 -15.76
CA LEU A 473 17.53 -5.68 -15.80
C LEU A 473 18.10 -6.06 -17.17
N LYS A 474 19.06 -6.99 -17.16
CA LYS A 474 19.57 -7.65 -18.38
C LYS A 474 18.67 -8.83 -18.76
N TYR A 475 18.50 -9.07 -20.06
CA TYR A 475 17.65 -10.14 -20.59
C TYR A 475 18.45 -11.13 -21.45
N THR A 476 18.18 -12.43 -21.27
CA THR A 476 18.71 -13.51 -22.11
C THR A 476 17.89 -14.78 -21.89
N THR A 477 18.03 -15.79 -22.74
CA THR A 477 17.37 -17.09 -22.54
C THR A 477 18.18 -17.97 -21.59
N LEU A 478 17.53 -18.95 -20.94
CA LEU A 478 18.20 -19.88 -20.02
C LEU A 478 19.29 -20.72 -20.72
N GLU A 479 19.08 -21.10 -21.98
CA GLU A 479 20.03 -21.88 -22.77
C GLU A 479 21.35 -21.14 -22.94
N LYS A 480 21.28 -19.83 -23.21
CA LYS A 480 22.48 -18.99 -23.38
C LYS A 480 23.25 -18.76 -22.09
N ILE A 481 22.63 -19.01 -20.93
CA ILE A 481 23.28 -18.82 -19.63
C ILE A 481 24.14 -20.03 -19.27
N LEU A 482 23.85 -21.23 -19.78
CA LEU A 482 24.46 -22.51 -19.39
C LEU A 482 25.99 -22.49 -19.27
N GLU A 483 26.67 -21.83 -20.20
CA GLU A 483 28.15 -21.77 -20.26
C GLU A 483 28.77 -20.78 -19.26
N LYS A 484 27.97 -19.86 -18.70
CA LYS A 484 28.44 -18.73 -17.87
C LYS A 484 28.14 -18.91 -16.38
N LEU A 485 27.73 -20.11 -15.97
CA LEU A 485 27.27 -20.43 -14.62
C LEU A 485 28.39 -20.92 -13.71
N LEU A 486 28.29 -20.56 -12.42
CA LEU A 486 29.14 -21.11 -11.37
C LEU A 486 28.43 -22.34 -10.75
N PRO A 487 28.94 -23.57 -10.92
CA PRO A 487 28.22 -24.79 -10.59
C PRO A 487 28.26 -25.17 -9.10
N ALA A 488 29.02 -24.45 -8.28
CA ALA A 488 29.15 -24.76 -6.87
C ALA A 488 27.89 -24.33 -6.12
N LYS A 489 27.16 -25.28 -5.51
CA LYS A 489 26.06 -24.97 -4.59
C LYS A 489 26.58 -24.76 -3.16
N PRO A 490 26.29 -23.61 -2.53
CA PRO A 490 26.66 -23.42 -1.13
C PRO A 490 25.86 -24.39 -0.24
N LYS A 491 26.52 -24.92 0.79
CA LYS A 491 25.86 -25.75 1.81
C LYS A 491 25.26 -24.87 2.88
N ILE A 492 23.95 -24.96 3.08
CA ILE A 492 23.24 -24.27 4.16
C ILE A 492 23.60 -24.92 5.49
N LYS A 493 24.19 -24.15 6.41
CA LYS A 493 24.46 -24.58 7.79
C LYS A 493 23.46 -23.91 8.72
N LYS A 494 22.84 -24.70 9.62
CA LYS A 494 21.95 -24.18 10.65
C LYS A 494 22.76 -23.69 11.85
N SER A 495 22.33 -22.58 12.43
CA SER A 495 22.77 -22.17 13.75
C SER A 495 22.06 -23.02 14.82
N LYS A 496 22.78 -23.45 15.87
CA LYS A 496 22.19 -24.20 16.99
C LYS A 496 21.62 -23.22 18.02
N LYS A 497 20.35 -23.42 18.42
CA LYS A 497 19.64 -22.81 19.57
C LYS A 497 20.14 -21.41 19.97
N LEU A 498 19.68 -20.38 19.25
CA LEU A 498 20.04 -18.99 19.53
C LEU A 498 19.10 -18.30 20.53
N VAL A 499 17.91 -18.86 20.78
CA VAL A 499 16.90 -18.27 21.67
C VAL A 499 16.53 -19.27 22.76
N SER A 500 16.49 -18.83 24.02
CA SER A 500 16.07 -19.64 25.16
C SER A 500 14.57 -19.50 25.44
N LYS A 501 13.99 -20.47 26.16
CA LYS A 501 12.55 -20.40 26.52
C LYS A 501 12.27 -19.25 27.49
N GLU A 502 13.23 -18.94 28.35
CA GLU A 502 13.18 -17.89 29.36
C GLU A 502 13.08 -16.51 28.71
N VAL A 503 13.95 -16.22 27.73
CA VAL A 503 13.93 -14.96 26.95
C VAL A 503 12.57 -14.77 26.24
N LEU A 504 12.03 -15.84 25.64
CA LEU A 504 10.71 -15.76 25.02
C LEU A 504 9.59 -15.52 26.04
N HIS A 505 9.66 -16.17 27.20
CA HIS A 505 8.67 -15.99 28.26
C HIS A 505 8.70 -14.56 28.80
N GLU A 506 9.90 -14.00 29.02
CA GLU A 506 10.08 -12.62 29.46
C GLU A 506 9.54 -11.63 28.42
N PHE A 507 9.87 -11.81 27.14
CA PHE A 507 9.35 -10.95 26.07
C PHE A 507 7.82 -10.97 26.00
N LEU A 508 7.21 -12.16 26.02
CA LEU A 508 5.75 -12.30 26.00
C LEU A 508 5.09 -11.70 27.25
N SER A 509 5.75 -11.80 28.41
CA SER A 509 5.30 -11.18 29.66
C SER A 509 5.43 -9.66 29.64
N GLY A 510 6.52 -9.13 29.08
CA GLY A 510 6.74 -7.71 28.86
C GLY A 510 5.70 -7.12 27.90
N LEU A 511 5.45 -7.79 26.77
CA LEU A 511 4.36 -7.43 25.86
C LEU A 511 3.01 -7.41 26.60
N ARG A 512 2.72 -8.39 27.46
CA ARG A 512 1.50 -8.40 28.30
C ARG A 512 1.42 -7.19 29.24
N ASN A 513 2.53 -6.76 29.82
CA ASN A 513 2.57 -5.60 30.72
C ASN A 513 2.43 -4.26 29.98
N ASP A 514 3.12 -4.09 28.86
CA ASP A 514 2.99 -2.92 27.98
C ASP A 514 1.53 -2.75 27.54
N MET A 515 0.88 -3.87 27.26
CA MET A 515 -0.53 -3.96 26.89
C MET A 515 -1.48 -3.60 28.03
N ASN A 516 -1.23 -4.09 29.25
CA ASN A 516 -2.04 -3.71 30.42
C ASN A 516 -1.94 -2.21 30.68
N SER A 517 -0.76 -1.62 30.51
CA SER A 517 -0.55 -0.17 30.61
C SER A 517 -1.34 0.60 29.56
N LEU A 518 -1.35 0.12 28.31
CA LEU A 518 -2.15 0.68 27.22
C LEU A 518 -3.66 0.61 27.49
N ILE A 519 -4.16 -0.54 27.98
CA ILE A 519 -5.59 -0.70 28.34
C ILE A 519 -5.97 0.27 29.45
N ASN A 520 -5.14 0.39 30.50
CA ASN A 520 -5.37 1.33 31.59
C ASN A 520 -5.39 2.80 31.12
N LEU A 521 -4.55 3.16 30.14
CA LEU A 521 -4.55 4.49 29.51
C LEU A 521 -5.81 4.74 28.68
N ILE A 522 -6.26 3.73 27.95
CA ILE A 522 -7.51 3.77 27.16
C ILE A 522 -8.73 3.92 28.07
N GLU A 523 -8.79 3.18 29.18
CA GLU A 523 -9.89 3.22 30.15
C GLU A 523 -9.96 4.52 30.95
N LYS A 524 -8.81 5.17 31.22
CA LYS A 524 -8.72 6.47 31.90
C LYS A 524 -9.14 7.68 31.03
N LYS A 525 -9.67 7.46 29.82
CA LYS A 525 -10.32 8.47 28.95
C LYS A 525 -9.46 9.66 28.49
N ASN A 526 -8.13 9.51 28.39
CA ASN A 526 -7.29 10.46 27.63
C ASN A 526 -6.79 9.86 26.31
N PHE A 527 -7.61 9.02 25.68
CA PHE A 527 -7.31 8.41 24.38
C PHE A 527 -8.38 8.83 23.37
N THR A 528 -7.95 9.45 22.26
CA THR A 528 -8.83 9.72 21.13
C THR A 528 -9.34 8.40 20.54
N PHE A 529 -10.57 8.40 20.03
CA PHE A 529 -11.20 7.23 19.38
C PHE A 529 -10.28 6.59 18.33
N GLU A 530 -9.48 7.41 17.65
CA GLU A 530 -8.53 7.02 16.62
C GLU A 530 -7.36 6.20 17.15
N ASN A 531 -6.78 6.58 18.29
CA ASN A 531 -5.71 5.82 18.92
C ASN A 531 -6.21 4.48 19.45
N ALA A 532 -7.44 4.43 19.98
CA ALA A 532 -8.07 3.18 20.43
C ALA A 532 -8.47 2.28 19.24
N TYR A 533 -8.98 2.83 18.13
CA TYR A 533 -9.33 2.05 16.94
C TYR A 533 -8.09 1.45 16.25
N LYS A 534 -7.00 2.24 16.14
CA LYS A 534 -5.71 1.81 15.57
C LYS A 534 -5.02 0.73 16.43
N THR A 535 -5.16 0.76 17.75
CA THR A 535 -4.48 -0.19 18.66
C THR A 535 -5.35 -1.37 19.13
N ALA A 536 -6.68 -1.25 19.16
CA ALA A 536 -7.51 -2.25 19.86
C ALA A 536 -7.68 -3.61 19.19
N PRO A 537 -7.73 -3.75 17.84
CA PRO A 537 -7.66 -5.07 17.20
C PRO A 537 -6.32 -5.78 17.46
N TYR A 538 -5.23 -5.00 17.49
CA TYR A 538 -3.89 -5.40 17.92
C TYR A 538 -3.93 -5.93 19.37
N LEU A 539 -4.54 -5.15 20.28
CA LEU A 539 -4.65 -5.47 21.70
C LEU A 539 -5.48 -6.74 21.96
N TYR A 540 -6.62 -6.88 21.28
CA TYR A 540 -7.52 -8.03 21.44
C TYR A 540 -6.87 -9.35 21.03
N TYR A 541 -6.08 -9.33 19.95
CA TYR A 541 -5.47 -10.53 19.42
C TYR A 541 -4.24 -10.99 20.23
N ILE A 542 -3.39 -10.06 20.68
CA ILE A 542 -2.26 -10.36 21.59
C ILE A 542 -2.77 -11.03 22.89
N LEU A 543 -3.92 -10.59 23.42
CA LEU A 543 -4.53 -11.17 24.63
C LEU A 543 -5.12 -12.58 24.40
N LEU A 544 -5.72 -12.83 23.24
CA LEU A 544 -6.28 -14.15 22.91
C LEU A 544 -5.20 -15.22 22.75
N GLU A 545 -4.04 -14.86 22.19
CA GLU A 545 -2.95 -15.81 21.94
C GLU A 545 -1.98 -15.94 23.12
N SER A 546 -1.77 -14.89 23.92
CA SER A 546 -1.05 -15.03 25.19
C SER A 546 -1.73 -16.04 26.12
N LYS A 547 -3.07 -16.15 26.09
CA LYS A 547 -3.85 -17.21 26.74
C LYS A 547 -3.44 -18.63 26.34
N LYS A 548 -3.15 -18.84 25.06
CA LYS A 548 -2.77 -20.17 24.52
C LYS A 548 -1.31 -20.51 24.79
N VAL A 549 -0.44 -19.51 24.83
CA VAL A 549 1.01 -19.69 25.05
C VAL A 549 1.36 -19.78 26.54
N LEU A 550 0.64 -19.08 27.43
CA LEU A 550 0.97 -18.97 28.86
C LEU A 550 0.13 -19.87 29.80
N GLY A 551 -0.89 -20.58 29.30
CA GLY A 551 -1.63 -21.60 30.07
C GLY A 551 -2.62 -21.12 31.14
N GLU A 552 -2.78 -19.82 31.36
CA GLU A 552 -3.68 -19.27 32.39
C GLU A 552 -5.12 -19.03 31.86
N LYS A 553 -6.05 -19.99 32.06
CA LYS A 553 -7.42 -19.92 31.51
C LYS A 553 -8.30 -18.80 32.10
N ASN A 554 -8.33 -18.61 33.42
CA ASN A 554 -9.44 -17.90 34.08
C ASN A 554 -9.28 -16.37 34.16
N LYS A 555 -8.07 -15.84 34.31
CA LYS A 555 -7.87 -14.38 34.38
C LYS A 555 -8.05 -13.72 33.00
N ILE A 556 -7.56 -14.37 31.94
CA ILE A 556 -7.56 -13.81 30.58
C ILE A 556 -8.98 -13.79 29.96
N GLU A 557 -9.88 -14.69 30.35
CA GLU A 557 -11.28 -14.66 29.91
C GLU A 557 -12.02 -13.40 30.36
N ASN A 558 -11.85 -12.99 31.62
CA ASN A 558 -12.44 -11.75 32.12
C ASN A 558 -11.88 -10.51 31.39
N TYR A 559 -10.57 -10.49 31.10
CA TYR A 559 -9.97 -9.37 30.34
C TYR A 559 -10.45 -9.32 28.89
N LEU A 560 -10.55 -10.48 28.21
CA LEU A 560 -11.06 -10.56 26.84
C LEU A 560 -12.54 -10.20 26.74
N TYR A 561 -13.32 -10.61 27.73
CA TYR A 561 -14.72 -10.23 27.85
C TYR A 561 -14.86 -8.71 28.04
N ASN A 562 -14.11 -8.12 28.97
CA ASN A 562 -14.15 -6.68 29.22
C ASN A 562 -13.67 -5.86 28.00
N LEU A 563 -12.59 -6.28 27.35
CA LEU A 563 -12.09 -5.62 26.12
C LEU A 563 -13.07 -5.80 24.94
N ALA A 564 -13.67 -6.97 24.76
CA ALA A 564 -14.69 -7.19 23.73
C ALA A 564 -15.97 -6.39 23.99
N VAL A 565 -16.38 -6.26 25.26
CA VAL A 565 -17.51 -5.42 25.69
C VAL A 565 -17.18 -3.94 25.44
N TYR A 566 -15.98 -3.49 25.77
CA TYR A 566 -15.51 -2.13 25.54
C TYR A 566 -15.40 -1.81 24.04
N LEU A 567 -14.81 -2.70 23.25
CA LEU A 567 -14.73 -2.61 21.79
C LEU A 567 -16.11 -2.63 21.14
N LYS A 568 -17.02 -3.52 21.56
CA LYS A 568 -18.43 -3.49 21.12
C LYS A 568 -19.09 -2.17 21.49
N LYS A 569 -18.78 -1.56 22.65
CA LYS A 569 -19.34 -0.26 23.06
C LYS A 569 -18.81 0.86 22.16
N ILE A 570 -17.52 0.85 21.79
CA ILE A 570 -16.89 1.80 20.86
C ILE A 570 -17.41 1.62 19.43
N ILE A 571 -17.45 0.38 18.93
CA ILE A 571 -17.93 -0.01 17.59
C ILE A 571 -19.42 0.28 17.46
N LYS A 572 -20.25 0.01 18.48
CA LYS A 572 -21.68 0.29 18.44
C LYS A 572 -21.98 1.79 18.54
N LYS A 573 -21.12 2.56 19.22
CA LYS A 573 -21.17 4.03 19.17
C LYS A 573 -20.84 4.51 17.75
N SER A 574 -19.74 4.04 17.16
CA SER A 574 -19.27 4.47 15.83
C SER A 574 -20.06 3.95 14.62
N LEU A 575 -20.60 2.73 14.65
CA LEU A 575 -21.49 2.21 13.58
C LEU A 575 -22.85 2.90 13.56
N TYR A 576 -23.30 3.46 14.68
CA TYR A 576 -24.46 4.35 14.70
C TYR A 576 -24.22 5.65 13.90
N HIS A 577 -22.94 6.01 13.66
CA HIS A 577 -22.51 7.23 12.95
C HIS A 577 -22.09 7.01 11.48
N LEU A 578 -21.98 5.76 11.00
CA LEU A 578 -21.61 5.44 9.59
C LEU A 578 -22.80 5.22 8.67
N ASN A 579 -24.00 4.97 9.22
CA ASN A 579 -25.24 4.76 8.46
C ASN A 579 -26.14 6.01 8.39
N ARG A 580 -25.59 7.22 8.63
CA ARG A 580 -26.30 8.50 8.49
C ARG A 580 -25.53 9.48 7.63
#